data_AF-A0A0N0V042-F1
#
_entry.id   AF-A0A0N0V042-F1
#
_cell.length_a   1.000
_cell.length_b   1.000
_cell.length_c   1.000
_cell.angle_alpha   90.00
_cell.angle_beta   90.00
_cell.angle_gamma   90.00
#
_symmetry.space_group_name_H-M   'P 1'
#
loop_
_entity.id
_entity.type
_entity.pdbx_description
1 polymer ?
#
loop_
_entity_poly.entity_id
_entity_poly.type
_entity_poly.pdbx_seq_one_letter_code
_entity_poly.pdbx_strand_id
1 'polypeptide(L)'
;TVSDVESSDLIVSGSSSNPILVNNTNFKIEGSGANRTLSLTPTNNEFGNTIISVSVTDGDLTATTSFTLTVTGINDPPEISSISDQTIQEDTELRQIAFSISDVETSELIISGSSSNPTLISNIIIEGTGSNRTFSLSTNNHENGIAAISLSVTDGELTATTS
;
A
#
# COMPACT_ATOMS: atom_id res chain seq x y z
N THR A 1 26.95 18.94 15.63
CA THR A 1 26.69 20.01 16.61
C THR A 1 26.26 21.25 15.86
N VAL A 2 25.47 22.12 16.49
CA VAL A 2 24.95 23.36 15.88
C VAL A 2 25.55 24.57 16.60
N SER A 3 26.51 25.25 16.00
CA SER A 3 27.19 26.36 16.66
C SER A 3 27.55 27.44 15.66
N ASP A 4 27.47 28.68 16.14
CA ASP A 4 27.89 29.88 15.45
C ASP A 4 28.65 30.73 16.48
N VAL A 5 29.74 31.37 16.05
CA VAL A 5 30.60 32.13 16.98
C VAL A 5 30.12 33.58 17.14
N GLU A 6 29.30 34.06 16.20
CA GLU A 6 28.68 35.38 16.18
C GLU A 6 27.25 35.39 16.76
N SER A 7 26.54 34.25 16.77
CA SER A 7 25.15 34.17 17.26
C SER A 7 24.86 32.95 18.14
N SER A 8 24.09 33.17 19.21
CA SER A 8 23.50 32.09 20.02
C SER A 8 22.08 31.71 19.61
N ASP A 9 21.42 32.55 18.80
CA ASP A 9 20.01 32.43 18.43
C ASP A 9 19.87 31.73 17.08
N LEU A 10 20.14 30.42 17.09
CA LEU A 10 20.11 29.59 15.90
C LEU A 10 18.76 28.90 15.70
N ILE A 11 18.18 29.10 14.52
CA ILE A 11 16.96 28.43 14.06
C ILE A 11 17.36 27.23 13.24
N VAL A 12 16.87 26.04 13.61
CA VAL A 12 17.14 24.79 12.89
C VAL A 12 15.84 24.31 12.26
N SER A 13 15.90 23.95 10.98
CA SER A 13 14.78 23.40 10.23
C SER A 13 15.21 22.14 9.46
N GLY A 14 14.24 21.30 9.13
CA GLY A 14 14.45 20.10 8.33
C GLY A 14 13.41 19.98 7.23
N SER A 15 13.78 19.35 6.12
CA SER A 15 12.89 19.09 5.00
C SER A 15 13.26 17.78 4.28
N SER A 16 12.26 17.20 3.61
CA SER A 16 12.39 16.03 2.76
C SER A 16 12.23 16.42 1.29
N SER A 17 13.04 15.82 0.40
CA SER A 17 12.84 15.94 -1.05
C SER A 17 11.60 15.18 -1.55
N ASN A 18 11.09 14.24 -0.76
CA ASN A 18 9.84 13.53 -0.99
C ASN A 18 8.89 13.76 0.20
N PRO A 19 8.01 14.77 0.14
CA PRO A 19 7.03 15.06 1.19
C PRO A 19 5.94 14.00 1.36
N ILE A 20 5.76 13.11 0.38
CA ILE A 20 4.83 11.97 0.50
C ILE A 20 5.44 10.94 1.44
N LEU A 21 6.71 10.57 1.23
CA LEU A 21 7.43 9.60 2.08
C LEU A 21 7.70 10.14 3.49
N VAL A 22 8.15 11.39 3.61
CA VAL A 22 8.35 12.06 4.89
C VAL A 22 7.76 13.46 4.79
N ASN A 23 6.60 13.68 5.41
CA ASN A 23 5.98 15.00 5.42
C ASN A 23 6.89 16.01 6.14
N ASN A 24 7.03 17.21 5.57
CA ASN A 24 7.81 18.29 6.17
C ASN A 24 7.26 18.74 7.53
N THR A 25 6.00 18.45 7.85
CA THR A 25 5.42 18.68 9.19
C THR A 25 5.85 17.65 10.24
N ASN A 26 6.42 16.51 9.83
CA ASN A 26 6.83 15.44 10.75
C ASN A 26 8.23 15.67 11.34
N PHE A 27 8.93 16.73 10.91
CA PHE A 27 10.24 17.08 11.43
C PHE A 27 10.10 17.71 12.82
N LYS A 28 10.55 16.97 13.84
CA LYS A 28 10.63 17.44 15.22
C LYS A 28 12.09 17.67 15.60
N ILE A 29 12.45 18.92 15.83
CA ILE A 29 13.80 19.29 16.26
C ILE A 29 13.74 19.72 17.72
N GLU A 30 14.45 18.99 18.57
CA GLU A 30 14.50 19.20 20.02
C GLU A 30 15.94 19.44 20.50
N GLY A 31 16.08 19.82 21.77
CA GLY A 31 17.37 20.16 22.38
C GLY A 31 17.68 21.66 22.33
N SER A 32 18.86 22.06 22.80
CA SER A 32 19.28 23.45 22.91
C SER A 32 20.79 23.61 22.64
N GLY A 33 21.19 24.84 22.29
CA GLY A 33 22.57 25.15 21.92
C GLY A 33 23.10 24.22 20.82
N ALA A 34 24.30 23.67 21.06
CA ALA A 34 25.01 22.82 20.11
C ALA A 34 24.46 21.41 19.92
N ASN A 35 23.62 20.93 20.85
CA ASN A 35 23.10 19.57 20.84
C ASN A 35 21.62 19.61 20.49
N ARG A 36 21.32 19.25 19.23
CA ARG A 36 19.96 19.14 18.71
C ARG A 36 19.69 17.71 18.29
N THR A 37 18.47 17.25 18.51
CA THR A 37 17.98 15.93 18.09
C THR A 37 16.91 16.15 17.02
N LEU A 38 17.10 15.54 15.85
CA LEU A 38 16.07 15.47 14.83
C LEU A 38 15.35 14.13 14.96
N SER A 39 14.03 14.19 15.16
CA SER A 39 13.12 13.04 15.03
C SER A 39 12.19 13.28 13.85
N LEU A 40 11.92 12.24 13.07
CA LEU A 40 10.94 12.25 12.00
C LEU A 40 10.28 10.89 11.90
N THR A 41 9.05 10.87 11.37
CA THR A 41 8.29 9.65 11.13
C THR A 41 7.91 9.62 9.66
N PRO A 42 8.30 8.58 8.90
CA PRO A 42 7.79 8.36 7.56
C PRO A 42 6.26 8.25 7.56
N THR A 43 5.63 8.58 6.45
CA THR A 43 4.20 8.36 6.26
C THR A 43 3.91 6.86 6.25
N ASN A 44 2.76 6.46 6.81
CA ASN A 44 2.37 5.06 6.83
C ASN A 44 2.27 4.51 5.39
N ASN A 45 2.72 3.27 5.18
CA ASN A 45 2.70 2.57 3.89
C ASN A 45 3.50 3.25 2.77
N GLU A 46 4.37 4.19 3.10
CA GLU A 46 5.29 4.80 2.16
C GLU A 46 6.71 4.26 2.38
N PHE A 47 7.37 3.88 1.30
CA PHE A 47 8.73 3.34 1.31
C PHE A 47 9.55 3.90 0.14
N GLY A 48 10.86 3.69 0.20
CA GLY A 48 11.82 4.17 -0.80
C GLY A 48 12.85 5.13 -0.24
N ASN A 49 13.42 5.96 -1.11
CA ASN A 49 14.52 6.86 -0.77
C ASN A 49 14.08 8.33 -0.80
N THR A 50 14.55 9.11 0.16
CA THR A 50 14.43 10.57 0.14
C THR A 50 15.71 11.23 0.65
N ILE A 51 15.96 12.46 0.23
CA ILE A 51 17.04 13.30 0.77
C ILE A 51 16.44 14.13 1.89
N ILE A 52 17.02 13.98 3.08
CA ILE A 52 16.73 14.83 4.23
C ILE A 52 17.73 15.97 4.24
N SER A 53 17.25 17.22 4.22
CA SER A 53 18.07 18.41 4.38
C SER A 53 17.82 19.03 5.75
N VAL A 54 18.89 19.39 6.46
CA VAL A 54 18.83 20.11 7.73
C VAL A 54 19.56 21.43 7.54
N SER A 55 18.87 22.52 7.83
CA SER A 55 19.39 23.87 7.72
C SER A 55 19.46 24.51 9.09
N VAL A 56 20.51 25.27 9.33
CA VAL A 56 20.65 26.17 10.47
C VAL A 56 20.89 27.58 9.96
N THR A 57 20.18 28.55 10.53
CA THR A 57 20.38 29.98 10.24
C THR A 57 20.44 30.80 11.52
N ASP A 58 21.25 31.84 11.49
CA ASP A 58 21.34 32.91 12.49
C ASP A 58 20.48 34.14 12.14
N GLY A 59 19.75 34.08 11.01
CA GLY A 59 18.98 35.19 10.44
C GLY A 59 19.65 35.89 9.26
N ASP A 60 20.97 35.73 9.09
CA ASP A 60 21.75 36.35 8.02
C ASP A 60 22.31 35.29 7.05
N LEU A 61 22.98 34.27 7.58
CA LEU A 61 23.56 33.16 6.83
C LEU A 61 22.82 31.85 7.13
N THR A 62 22.93 30.90 6.21
CA THR A 62 22.35 29.57 6.37
C THR A 62 23.38 28.52 5.99
N ALA A 63 23.60 27.56 6.87
CA ALA A 63 24.35 26.35 6.58
C ALA A 63 23.38 25.18 6.41
N THR A 64 23.60 24.35 5.39
CA THR A 64 22.75 23.18 5.10
C THR A 64 23.60 21.93 4.96
N THR A 65 23.13 20.84 5.54
CA THR A 65 23.66 19.50 5.32
C THR A 65 22.54 18.57 4.90
N SER A 66 22.87 17.51 4.17
CA SER A 66 21.89 16.54 3.72
C SER A 66 22.41 15.12 3.80
N PHE A 67 21.47 14.18 3.94
CA PHE A 67 21.74 12.75 3.93
C PHE A 67 20.58 12.01 3.28
N THR A 68 20.84 10.82 2.74
CA THR A 68 19.80 9.95 2.20
C THR A 68 19.16 9.14 3.32
N LEU A 69 17.83 9.23 3.43
CA LEU A 69 17.02 8.32 4.22
C LEU A 69 16.47 7.24 3.30
N THR A 70 16.61 5.98 3.72
CA THR A 70 15.97 4.83 3.06
C THR A 70 14.94 4.26 4.01
N VAL A 71 13.69 4.23 3.57
CA VAL A 71 12.57 3.60 4.28
C VAL A 71 12.26 2.30 3.57
N THR A 72 12.34 1.18 4.28
CA THR A 72 12.01 -0.14 3.74
C THR A 72 10.56 -0.47 4.09
N GLY A 73 9.77 -0.86 3.10
CA GLY A 73 8.43 -1.40 3.32
C GLY A 73 8.48 -2.73 4.07
N ILE A 74 7.38 -3.07 4.73
CA ILE A 74 7.11 -4.41 5.24
C ILE A 74 5.99 -4.95 4.36
N ASN A 75 6.15 -6.15 3.82
CA ASN A 75 5.16 -6.71 2.90
C ASN A 75 3.82 -6.91 3.61
N ASP A 76 2.77 -6.30 3.09
CA ASP A 76 1.39 -6.50 3.50
C ASP A 76 0.69 -7.50 2.57
N PRO A 77 -0.33 -8.26 3.02
CA PRO A 77 -1.09 -9.11 2.13
C PRO A 77 -1.94 -8.27 1.17
N PRO A 78 -2.21 -8.79 -0.05
CA PRO A 78 -3.14 -8.13 -0.96
C PRO A 78 -4.54 -7.97 -0.34
N GLU A 79 -5.32 -7.02 -0.85
CA GLU A 79 -6.72 -6.82 -0.50
C GLU A 79 -7.64 -7.21 -1.66
N ILE A 80 -8.80 -7.77 -1.32
CA ILE A 80 -9.88 -8.10 -2.27
C ILE A 80 -11.14 -7.37 -1.80
N SER A 81 -11.79 -6.62 -2.68
CA SER A 81 -13.06 -5.98 -2.35
C SER A 81 -14.15 -7.01 -2.03
N SER A 82 -15.13 -6.63 -1.21
CA SER A 82 -16.29 -7.48 -0.96
C SER A 82 -17.08 -7.77 -2.24
N ILE A 83 -17.56 -9.00 -2.35
CA ILE A 83 -18.44 -9.47 -3.42
C ILE A 83 -19.70 -10.00 -2.73
N SER A 84 -20.85 -9.45 -3.08
CA SER A 84 -22.12 -9.91 -2.52
C SER A 84 -22.51 -11.28 -3.06
N ASP A 85 -23.28 -12.02 -2.26
CA ASP A 85 -23.91 -13.27 -2.69
C ASP A 85 -24.71 -13.10 -3.98
N GLN A 86 -24.67 -14.14 -4.82
CA GLN A 86 -25.30 -14.16 -6.13
C GLN A 86 -26.38 -15.24 -6.17
N THR A 87 -27.47 -14.98 -6.88
CA THR A 87 -28.52 -15.96 -7.13
C THR A 87 -28.85 -15.95 -8.62
N ILE A 88 -28.70 -17.10 -9.25
CA ILE A 88 -28.97 -17.33 -10.66
C ILE A 88 -29.86 -18.57 -10.81
N GLN A 89 -30.47 -18.73 -11.98
CA GLN A 89 -31.16 -19.98 -12.31
C GLN A 89 -30.12 -21.07 -12.63
N GLU A 90 -30.47 -22.33 -12.40
CA GLU A 90 -29.67 -23.44 -12.95
C GLU A 90 -29.54 -23.31 -14.47
N ASP A 91 -28.47 -23.87 -15.04
CA ASP A 91 -28.14 -23.83 -16.45
C ASP A 91 -27.94 -22.41 -17.03
N THR A 92 -27.66 -21.44 -16.16
CA THR A 92 -27.34 -20.06 -16.56
C THR A 92 -25.92 -19.65 -16.20
N GLU A 93 -25.43 -18.66 -16.95
CA GLU A 93 -24.15 -18.02 -16.71
C GLU A 93 -24.32 -16.78 -15.83
N LEU A 94 -23.45 -16.65 -14.83
CA LEU A 94 -23.18 -15.40 -14.14
C LEU A 94 -21.97 -14.75 -14.80
N ARG A 95 -22.13 -13.52 -15.29
CA ARG A 95 -21.11 -12.87 -16.12
C ARG A 95 -20.68 -11.54 -15.53
N GLN A 96 -19.38 -11.28 -15.64
CA GLN A 96 -18.76 -9.98 -15.40
C GLN A 96 -19.08 -9.36 -14.02
N ILE A 97 -19.05 -10.17 -12.97
CA ILE A 97 -19.18 -9.64 -11.60
C ILE A 97 -17.89 -8.93 -11.24
N ALA A 98 -17.98 -7.61 -11.08
CA ALA A 98 -16.84 -6.75 -10.82
C ALA A 98 -16.38 -6.84 -9.36
N PHE A 99 -15.06 -6.80 -9.19
CA PHE A 99 -14.39 -6.65 -7.90
C PHE A 99 -13.04 -5.97 -8.13
N SER A 100 -12.42 -5.48 -7.06
CA SER A 100 -11.09 -4.89 -7.11
C SER A 100 -10.10 -5.65 -6.26
N ILE A 101 -8.85 -5.63 -6.71
CA ILE A 101 -7.69 -6.10 -5.98
C ILE A 101 -6.68 -4.98 -5.86
N SER A 102 -5.99 -4.92 -4.73
CA SER A 102 -4.94 -3.94 -4.47
C SER A 102 -3.91 -4.55 -3.54
N ASP A 103 -2.73 -3.96 -3.57
CA ASP A 103 -1.66 -4.28 -2.64
C ASP A 103 -0.85 -3.00 -2.45
N VAL A 104 -0.31 -2.82 -1.25
CA VAL A 104 0.37 -1.57 -0.87
C VAL A 104 1.74 -1.49 -1.55
N GLU A 105 2.42 -2.62 -1.69
CA GLU A 105 3.79 -2.68 -2.18
C GLU A 105 3.87 -2.87 -3.69
N THR A 106 2.95 -3.66 -4.26
CA THR A 106 3.05 -4.08 -5.66
C THR A 106 1.75 -4.00 -6.45
N SER A 107 1.88 -3.95 -7.78
CA SER A 107 0.76 -4.15 -8.70
C SER A 107 0.83 -5.49 -9.43
N GLU A 108 1.90 -6.26 -9.21
CA GLU A 108 2.13 -7.58 -9.78
C GLU A 108 1.40 -8.63 -8.96
N LEU A 109 0.09 -8.72 -9.16
CA LEU A 109 -0.79 -9.63 -8.41
C LEU A 109 -1.23 -10.82 -9.26
N ILE A 110 -1.15 -12.01 -8.66
CA ILE A 110 -1.63 -13.27 -9.25
C ILE A 110 -2.95 -13.63 -8.60
N ILE A 111 -3.96 -13.95 -9.41
CA ILE A 111 -5.30 -14.26 -8.95
C ILE A 111 -5.78 -15.63 -9.43
N SER A 112 -6.51 -16.32 -8.56
CA SER A 112 -7.20 -17.58 -8.86
C SER A 112 -8.57 -17.63 -8.19
N GLY A 113 -9.45 -18.49 -8.69
CA GLY A 113 -10.78 -18.73 -8.14
C GLY A 113 -11.07 -20.21 -8.03
N SER A 114 -11.81 -20.60 -7.00
CA SER A 114 -12.25 -21.98 -6.79
C SER A 114 -13.68 -22.03 -6.28
N SER A 115 -14.37 -23.14 -6.56
CA SER A 115 -15.71 -23.43 -6.06
C SER A 115 -15.62 -24.51 -4.98
N SER A 116 -16.35 -24.32 -3.88
CA SER A 116 -16.52 -25.36 -2.85
C SER A 116 -17.33 -26.55 -3.36
N ASN A 117 -18.03 -26.41 -4.48
CA ASN A 117 -18.80 -27.46 -5.12
C ASN A 117 -18.48 -27.52 -6.63
N PRO A 118 -17.42 -28.25 -7.03
CA PRO A 118 -17.02 -28.39 -8.42
C PRO A 118 -18.02 -29.13 -9.33
N THR A 119 -18.94 -29.93 -8.75
CA THR A 119 -20.00 -30.59 -9.52
C THR A 119 -21.10 -29.61 -9.90
N LEU A 120 -21.28 -28.52 -9.14
CA LEU A 120 -22.18 -27.42 -9.48
C LEU A 120 -21.49 -26.38 -10.37
N ILE A 121 -20.26 -25.97 -10.04
CA ILE A 121 -19.49 -24.95 -10.78
C ILE A 121 -18.08 -25.49 -11.01
N SER A 122 -17.81 -25.94 -12.24
CA SER A 122 -16.56 -26.59 -12.59
C SER A 122 -15.44 -25.62 -12.98
N ASN A 123 -15.78 -24.38 -13.36
CA ASN A 123 -14.80 -23.38 -13.78
C ASN A 123 -15.22 -21.96 -13.39
N ILE A 124 -14.23 -21.15 -13.07
CA ILE A 124 -14.37 -19.71 -12.79
C ILE A 124 -13.39 -18.99 -13.69
N ILE A 125 -13.90 -18.10 -14.54
CA ILE A 125 -13.10 -17.29 -15.46
C ILE A 125 -12.89 -15.93 -14.81
N ILE A 126 -11.64 -15.51 -14.66
CA ILE A 126 -11.27 -14.20 -14.13
C ILE A 126 -10.66 -13.38 -15.26
N GLU A 127 -11.19 -12.17 -15.49
CA GLU A 127 -10.76 -11.25 -16.53
C GLU A 127 -10.44 -9.86 -15.95
N GLY A 128 -9.90 -8.97 -16.79
CA GLY A 128 -9.51 -7.61 -16.43
C GLY A 128 -8.01 -7.42 -16.20
N THR A 129 -7.60 -6.17 -15.97
CA THR A 129 -6.20 -5.75 -15.78
C THR A 129 -6.06 -4.67 -14.71
N GLY A 130 -4.87 -4.52 -14.11
CA GLY A 130 -4.63 -3.55 -13.03
C GLY A 130 -5.37 -3.92 -11.73
N SER A 131 -6.09 -2.99 -11.12
CA SER A 131 -6.88 -3.27 -9.90
C SER A 131 -8.31 -3.76 -10.18
N ASN A 132 -8.86 -3.46 -11.36
CA ASN A 132 -10.25 -3.82 -11.68
C ASN A 132 -10.29 -5.21 -12.32
N ARG A 133 -11.05 -6.13 -11.72
CA ARG A 133 -11.23 -7.49 -12.19
C ARG A 133 -12.71 -7.81 -12.33
N THR A 134 -12.99 -8.81 -13.14
CA THR A 134 -14.31 -9.43 -13.21
C THR A 134 -14.17 -10.94 -13.07
N PHE A 135 -15.17 -11.60 -12.50
CA PHE A 135 -15.29 -13.05 -12.62
C PHE A 135 -16.60 -13.42 -13.32
N SER A 136 -16.55 -14.54 -14.05
CA SER A 136 -17.70 -15.18 -14.68
C SER A 136 -17.68 -16.67 -14.37
N LEU A 137 -18.86 -17.26 -14.22
CA LEU A 137 -19.04 -18.69 -13.97
C LEU A 137 -20.34 -19.18 -14.60
N SER A 138 -20.45 -20.49 -14.77
CA SER A 138 -21.67 -21.16 -15.19
C SER A 138 -21.95 -22.32 -14.25
N THR A 139 -23.22 -22.60 -14.02
CA THR A 139 -23.61 -23.87 -13.41
C THR A 139 -23.46 -25.00 -14.43
N ASN A 140 -23.11 -26.20 -13.97
CA ASN A 140 -23.13 -27.39 -14.80
C ASN A 140 -24.59 -27.79 -15.08
N ASN A 141 -24.83 -28.46 -16.21
CA ASN A 141 -26.19 -28.75 -16.66
C ASN A 141 -27.00 -29.62 -15.68
N HIS A 142 -28.22 -29.19 -15.37
CA HIS A 142 -29.17 -29.82 -14.45
C HIS A 142 -28.65 -29.93 -13.01
N GLU A 143 -27.72 -29.07 -12.61
CA GLU A 143 -27.20 -29.01 -11.24
C GLU A 143 -27.73 -27.77 -10.54
N ASN A 144 -28.26 -27.97 -9.33
CA ASN A 144 -28.76 -26.90 -8.47
C ASN A 144 -28.19 -27.03 -7.06
N GLY A 145 -27.99 -25.90 -6.37
CA GLY A 145 -27.51 -25.91 -5.00
C GLY A 145 -26.80 -24.63 -4.60
N ILE A 146 -25.92 -24.75 -3.60
CA ILE A 146 -25.13 -23.65 -3.06
C ILE A 146 -23.65 -24.01 -3.24
N ALA A 147 -22.85 -23.05 -3.68
CA ALA A 147 -21.40 -23.12 -3.72
C ALA A 147 -20.82 -21.83 -3.14
N ALA A 148 -19.80 -21.96 -2.29
CA ALA A 148 -18.96 -20.84 -1.91
C ALA A 148 -17.90 -20.65 -2.99
N ILE A 149 -17.70 -19.41 -3.42
CA ILE A 149 -16.67 -19.02 -4.38
C ILE A 149 -15.52 -18.36 -3.63
N SER A 150 -14.37 -19.01 -3.62
CA SER A 150 -13.16 -18.48 -2.99
C SER A 150 -12.23 -17.93 -4.05
N LEU A 151 -12.02 -16.61 -4.02
CA LEU A 151 -10.98 -15.94 -4.79
C LEU A 151 -9.72 -15.82 -3.93
N SER A 152 -8.56 -16.07 -4.52
CA SER A 152 -7.26 -15.95 -3.88
C SER A 152 -6.36 -15.02 -4.67
N VAL A 153 -5.74 -14.05 -4.01
CA VAL A 153 -4.82 -13.08 -4.60
C VAL A 153 -3.50 -13.10 -3.84
N THR A 154 -2.38 -13.20 -4.56
CA THR A 154 -1.02 -13.19 -3.99
C THR A 154 -0.13 -12.20 -4.72
N ASP A 155 0.75 -11.55 -3.97
CA ASP A 155 1.88 -10.72 -4.40
C ASP A 155 3.17 -11.53 -4.66
N GLY A 156 3.13 -12.85 -4.43
CA GLY A 156 4.27 -13.76 -4.50
C GLY A 156 4.88 -14.15 -3.15
N GLU A 157 4.51 -13.46 -2.07
CA GLU A 157 4.96 -13.72 -0.69
C GLU A 157 3.78 -13.98 0.26
N LEU A 158 2.80 -13.07 0.31
CA LEU A 158 1.57 -13.17 1.07
C LEU A 158 0.36 -13.42 0.18
N THR A 159 -0.74 -13.85 0.78
CA THR A 159 -1.97 -14.21 0.07
C THR A 159 -3.19 -13.79 0.86
N ALA A 160 -4.16 -13.20 0.18
CA ALA A 160 -5.51 -12.99 0.70
C ALA A 160 -6.51 -13.89 -0.01
N THR A 161 -7.56 -14.28 0.72
CA THR A 161 -8.60 -15.17 0.21
C THR A 161 -9.98 -14.70 0.66
N THR A 162 -10.98 -14.79 -0.22
CA THR A 162 -12.39 -14.60 0.14
C THR A 162 -13.01 -15.91 0.62
N SER A 163 -13.92 -15.82 1.60
CA SER A 163 -14.70 -16.95 2.11
C SER A 163 -16.11 -16.95 1.54
#